data_AF-A0A8H7NTZ1-F1
#
_entry.id   AF-A0A8H7NTZ1-F1
#
_cell.length_a   1.000
_cell.length_b   1.000
_cell.length_c   1.000
_cell.angle_alpha   90.00
_cell.angle_beta   90.00
_cell.angle_gamma   90.00
#
_symmetry.space_group_name_H-M   'P 1'
#
loop_
_entity.id
_entity.type
_entity.pdbx_description
1 polymer ?
#
loop_
_entity_poly.entity_id
_entity_poly.type
_entity_poly.pdbx_seq_one_letter_code
_entity_poly.pdbx_strand_id
1 'polypeptide(L)'
;MSLTKVPFLAASTIGAYVVLTPPQPKASTTVRPKNVTSYERFFSSIVRFYTGSFKILTSIGGSLEICVILASRFPAHPLSQMILEALVPHPLHNTSNIGFSPVFLIGCSVATLGGFIHYKC
;
A
#
# COMPACT_ATOMS: atom_id res chain seq x y z
N MET A 1 8.58 -18.56 4.27
CA MET A 1 8.50 -17.09 4.07
C MET A 1 9.32 -16.39 5.15
N SER A 2 10.05 -15.33 4.81
CA SER A 2 10.89 -14.65 5.80
C SER A 2 10.10 -13.64 6.64
N LEU A 3 10.04 -13.84 7.95
CA LEU A 3 9.51 -12.86 8.92
C LEU A 3 10.23 -11.51 8.81
N THR A 4 11.47 -11.51 8.34
CA THR A 4 12.24 -10.26 8.14
C THR A 4 11.66 -9.36 7.06
N LYS A 5 10.77 -9.86 6.18
CA LYS A 5 10.11 -9.05 5.14
C LYS A 5 9.01 -8.15 5.73
N VAL A 6 8.40 -8.54 6.85
CA VAL A 6 7.29 -7.82 7.50
C VAL A 6 7.65 -6.36 7.82
N PRO A 7 8.78 -6.02 8.47
CA PRO A 7 9.12 -4.62 8.74
C PRO A 7 9.31 -3.80 7.46
N PHE A 8 9.86 -4.39 6.38
CA PHE A 8 10.00 -3.70 5.08
C PHE A 8 8.63 -3.46 4.44
N LEU A 9 7.73 -4.45 4.46
CA LEU A 9 6.35 -4.29 3.97
C LEU A 9 5.61 -3.21 4.77
N ALA A 10 5.75 -3.18 6.10
CA ALA A 10 5.14 -2.16 6.93
C ALA A 10 5.70 -0.76 6.58
N ALA A 11 7.03 -0.62 6.50
CA ALA A 11 7.68 0.64 6.17
C ALA A 11 7.32 1.14 4.76
N SER A 12 7.25 0.26 3.76
CA SER A 12 6.86 0.63 2.40
C SER A 12 5.37 1.00 2.32
N THR A 13 4.52 0.29 3.05
CA THR A 13 3.07 0.55 3.09
C THR A 13 2.78 1.90 3.75
N ILE A 14 3.41 2.19 4.88
CA ILE A 14 3.32 3.49 5.56
C ILE A 14 3.89 4.59 4.67
N GLY A 15 5.05 4.37 4.05
CA GLY A 15 5.66 5.34 3.14
C GLY A 15 4.75 5.68 1.96
N ALA A 16 4.20 4.66 1.29
CA ALA A 16 3.24 4.83 0.21
C ALA A 16 1.97 5.56 0.67
N TYR A 17 1.44 5.20 1.85
CA TYR A 17 0.28 5.88 2.43
C TYR A 17 0.55 7.38 2.64
N VAL A 18 1.73 7.72 3.17
CA VAL A 18 2.14 9.11 3.41
C VAL A 18 2.28 9.87 2.10
N VAL A 19 2.98 9.34 1.11
CA VAL A 19 3.14 9.98 -0.22
C VAL A 19 1.79 10.23 -0.90
N LEU A 20 0.86 9.28 -0.78
CA LEU A 20 -0.47 9.39 -1.37
C LEU A 20 -1.43 10.23 -0.52
N THR A 21 -0.98 10.79 0.61
CA THR A 21 -1.75 11.72 1.42
C THR A 21 -1.34 13.15 1.07
N PRO A 22 -2.26 13.98 0.53
CA PRO A 22 -1.97 15.37 0.24
C PRO A 22 -1.55 16.09 1.54
N PRO A 23 -0.46 16.88 1.54
CA PRO A 23 -0.01 17.58 2.74
C PRO A 23 -0.99 18.68 3.16
N GLN A 24 -1.74 19.21 2.19
CA GLN A 24 -2.75 20.22 2.43
C GLN A 24 -4.15 19.61 2.45
N PRO A 25 -4.98 19.97 3.44
CA PRO A 25 -6.37 19.58 3.43
C PRO A 25 -7.09 20.17 2.21
N LYS A 26 -8.15 19.49 1.77
CA LYS A 26 -8.97 19.97 0.65
C LYS A 26 -9.48 21.37 0.97
N ALA A 27 -9.15 22.33 0.11
CA ALA A 27 -9.68 23.69 0.20
C ALA A 27 -11.21 23.67 0.31
N SER A 28 -11.76 24.52 1.17
CA SER A 28 -13.20 24.62 1.37
C SER A 28 -13.91 25.01 0.08
N THR A 29 -15.16 24.58 -0.06
CA THR A 29 -16.00 24.93 -1.22
C THR A 29 -16.27 26.44 -1.30
N THR A 30 -16.22 27.14 -0.17
CA THR A 30 -16.43 28.59 -0.06
C THR A 30 -15.25 29.43 -0.57
N VAL A 31 -14.02 28.94 -0.42
CA VAL A 31 -12.78 29.65 -0.80
C VAL A 31 -12.30 29.22 -2.20
N ARG A 32 -12.95 28.21 -2.82
CA ARG A 32 -12.54 27.72 -4.14
C ARG A 32 -12.71 28.80 -5.20
N PRO A 33 -11.66 29.15 -5.97
CA PRO A 33 -11.77 30.16 -7.02
C PRO A 33 -12.83 29.76 -8.05
N LYS A 34 -13.76 30.68 -8.34
CA LYS A 34 -14.87 30.44 -9.27
C LYS A 34 -14.40 30.37 -10.74
N ASN A 35 -13.24 30.95 -11.03
CA ASN A 35 -12.68 31.10 -12.38
C ASN A 35 -11.86 29.88 -12.85
N VAL A 36 -11.86 28.76 -12.11
CA VAL A 36 -11.18 27.53 -12.52
C VAL A 36 -11.90 26.92 -13.72
N THR A 37 -11.14 26.62 -14.77
CA THR A 37 -11.67 26.05 -16.02
C THR A 37 -12.30 24.67 -15.80
N SER A 38 -13.25 24.29 -16.65
CA SER A 38 -13.90 22.97 -16.54
C SER A 38 -12.90 21.81 -16.62
N TYR A 39 -11.85 21.97 -17.44
CA TYR A 39 -10.79 20.98 -17.58
C TYR A 39 -10.00 20.78 -16.27
N GLU A 40 -9.57 21.86 -15.61
CA GLU A 40 -8.87 21.79 -14.33
C GLU A 40 -9.73 21.13 -13.24
N ARG A 41 -11.05 21.38 -13.24
CA ARG A 41 -11.96 20.72 -12.30
C ARG A 41 -12.04 19.22 -12.53
N PHE A 42 -12.16 18.81 -13.78
CA PHE A 42 -12.20 17.41 -14.18
C PHE A 42 -10.90 16.69 -13.84
N PHE A 43 -9.76 17.27 -14.25
CA PHE A 43 -8.43 16.76 -13.95
C PHE A 43 -8.20 16.61 -12.43
N SER A 44 -8.53 17.65 -11.65
CA SER A 44 -8.42 17.60 -10.18
C SER A 44 -9.28 16.49 -9.56
N SER A 45 -10.47 16.24 -10.10
CA SER A 45 -11.35 15.17 -9.61
C SER A 45 -10.77 13.79 -9.92
N ILE A 46 -10.27 13.61 -11.15
CA ILE A 46 -9.65 12.35 -11.60
C ILE A 46 -8.42 12.02 -10.76
N VAL A 47 -7.49 12.97 -10.63
CA VAL A 47 -6.25 12.75 -9.88
C VAL A 47 -6.57 12.33 -8.45
N ARG A 48 -7.51 13.00 -7.79
CA ARG A 48 -7.93 12.64 -6.42
C ARG A 48 -8.53 11.24 -6.32
N PHE A 49 -9.36 10.87 -7.29
CA PHE A 49 -9.93 9.53 -7.34
C PHE A 49 -8.82 8.48 -7.47
N TYR A 50 -7.92 8.65 -8.45
CA TYR A 50 -6.78 7.75 -8.64
C TYR A 50 -5.89 7.68 -7.40
N THR A 51 -5.49 8.80 -6.82
CA THR A 51 -4.65 8.83 -5.61
C THR A 51 -5.33 8.10 -4.44
N GLY A 52 -6.64 8.32 -4.23
CA GLY A 52 -7.42 7.63 -3.21
C GLY A 52 -7.49 6.12 -3.45
N SER A 53 -7.77 5.70 -4.68
CA SER A 53 -7.80 4.28 -5.06
C SER A 53 -6.44 3.60 -4.89
N PHE A 54 -5.35 4.22 -5.35
CA PHE A 54 -3.99 3.69 -5.17
C PHE A 54 -3.61 3.60 -3.70
N LYS A 55 -4.01 4.57 -2.87
CA LYS A 55 -3.75 4.56 -1.43
C LYS A 55 -4.39 3.35 -0.75
N ILE A 56 -5.65 3.09 -1.06
CA ILE A 56 -6.38 1.94 -0.54
C ILE A 56 -5.75 0.64 -1.04
N LEU A 57 -5.51 0.54 -2.36
CA LEU A 57 -5.00 -0.68 -2.98
C LEU A 57 -3.62 -1.07 -2.43
N THR A 58 -2.70 -0.12 -2.32
CA THR A 58 -1.35 -0.35 -1.76
C THR A 58 -1.40 -0.73 -0.29
N SER A 59 -2.29 -0.10 0.49
CA SER A 59 -2.48 -0.38 1.91
C SER A 59 -3.05 -1.77 2.15
N ILE A 60 -4.05 -2.16 1.35
CA ILE A 60 -4.63 -3.52 1.39
C ILE A 60 -3.58 -4.54 0.96
N GLY A 61 -2.91 -4.33 -0.17
CA GLY A 61 -1.90 -5.26 -0.67
C GLY A 61 -0.81 -5.57 0.34
N GLY A 62 -0.22 -4.55 0.96
CA GLY A 62 0.79 -4.73 2.01
C GLY A 62 0.25 -5.45 3.24
N SER A 63 -0.98 -5.12 3.66
CA SER A 63 -1.62 -5.77 4.81
C SER A 63 -1.92 -7.25 4.56
N LEU A 64 -2.44 -7.59 3.37
CA LEU A 64 -2.73 -8.97 2.99
C LEU A 64 -1.46 -9.81 2.92
N GLU A 65 -0.36 -9.27 2.37
CA GLU A 65 0.91 -9.99 2.31
C GLU A 65 1.48 -10.25 3.72
N ILE A 66 1.37 -9.29 4.64
CA ILE A 66 1.74 -9.49 6.05
C ILE A 66 0.87 -10.57 6.69
N CYS A 67 -0.45 -10.55 6.46
CA CYS A 67 -1.38 -11.57 6.96
C CYS A 67 -1.00 -12.97 6.47
N VAL A 68 -0.66 -13.13 5.19
CA VAL A 68 -0.21 -14.41 4.62
C VAL A 68 1.11 -14.87 5.24
N ILE A 69 2.08 -13.97 5.42
CA ILE A 69 3.36 -14.30 6.10
C ILE A 69 3.09 -14.81 7.52
N LEU A 70 2.23 -14.12 8.28
CA LEU A 70 1.88 -14.52 9.65
C LEU A 70 1.11 -15.84 9.69
N ALA A 71 0.12 -16.01 8.81
CA ALA A 71 -0.67 -17.24 8.71
C ALA A 71 0.22 -18.45 8.35
N SER A 72 1.18 -18.27 7.46
CA SER A 72 2.15 -19.32 7.09
C SER A 72 3.05 -19.76 8.26
N ARG A 73 3.25 -18.89 9.27
CA ARG A 73 4.06 -19.20 10.45
C ARG A 73 3.30 -20.01 11.49
N PHE A 74 1.98 -19.82 11.57
CA PHE A 74 1.09 -20.51 12.52
C PHE A 74 0.00 -21.31 11.78
N PRO A 75 0.36 -22.31 10.96
CA PRO A 75 -0.59 -23.06 10.14
C PRO A 75 -1.56 -23.93 10.95
N ALA A 76 -1.26 -24.17 12.23
CA ALA A 76 -2.11 -24.94 13.13
C ALA A 76 -3.34 -24.15 13.61
N HIS A 77 -3.37 -22.83 13.45
CA HIS A 77 -4.49 -22.01 13.90
C HIS A 77 -5.60 -21.99 12.82
N PRO A 78 -6.89 -22.19 13.16
CA PRO A 78 -7.98 -22.25 12.18
C PRO A 78 -8.11 -20.97 11.36
N LEU A 79 -7.88 -19.81 11.98
CA LEU A 79 -7.88 -18.51 11.29
C LEU A 79 -6.77 -18.43 10.23
N SER A 80 -5.56 -18.93 10.52
CA SER A 80 -4.46 -18.98 9.55
C SER A 80 -4.81 -19.84 8.34
N GLN A 81 -5.49 -20.96 8.56
CA GLN A 81 -5.93 -21.85 7.48
C GLN A 81 -6.96 -21.16 6.59
N MET A 82 -7.96 -20.48 7.17
CA MET A 82 -8.92 -19.68 6.41
C MET A 82 -8.24 -18.59 5.56
N ILE A 83 -7.25 -17.90 6.11
CA ILE A 83 -6.48 -16.88 5.37
C ILE A 83 -5.71 -17.53 4.21
N LEU A 84 -5.00 -18.63 4.47
CA LEU A 84 -4.21 -19.31 3.45
C LEU A 84 -5.09 -19.88 2.33
N GLU A 85 -6.23 -20.48 2.67
CA GLU A 85 -7.19 -21.00 1.69
C GLU A 85 -7.80 -19.89 0.84
N ALA A 86 -8.13 -18.75 1.44
CA ALA A 86 -8.75 -17.64 0.71
C ALA A 86 -7.76 -16.83 -0.14
N LEU A 87 -6.50 -16.68 0.32
CA LEU A 87 -5.52 -15.79 -0.32
C LEU A 87 -4.43 -16.51 -1.11
N VAL A 88 -4.21 -17.80 -0.91
CA VAL A 88 -3.16 -18.58 -1.58
C VAL A 88 -3.81 -19.65 -2.46
N PRO A 89 -4.07 -19.37 -3.75
CA PRO A 89 -4.88 -20.24 -4.61
C PRO A 89 -4.20 -21.58 -5.03
N HIS A 90 -3.00 -21.91 -4.56
CA HIS A 90 -2.26 -23.12 -4.95
C HIS A 90 -1.40 -23.70 -3.81
N PRO A 91 -1.08 -25.02 -3.84
CA PRO A 91 -0.47 -25.71 -2.70
C PRO A 91 0.87 -25.10 -2.31
N LEU A 92 1.10 -25.08 -0.99
CA LEU A 92 2.20 -24.49 -0.21
C LEU A 92 3.63 -24.75 -0.75
N HIS A 93 3.81 -25.64 -1.72
CA HIS A 93 5.09 -26.08 -2.27
C HIS A 93 5.86 -24.97 -3.03
N ASN A 94 5.19 -23.87 -3.43
CA ASN A 94 5.85 -22.71 -4.08
C ASN A 94 6.07 -21.50 -3.15
N THR A 95 5.69 -21.59 -1.86
CA THR A 95 5.89 -20.51 -0.87
C THR A 95 7.34 -20.35 -0.41
N SER A 96 8.24 -21.25 -0.84
CA SER A 96 9.70 -21.11 -0.68
C SER A 96 10.27 -19.92 -1.47
N ASN A 97 9.54 -19.41 -2.46
CA ASN A 97 9.96 -18.31 -3.32
C ASN A 97 9.46 -16.92 -2.91
N ILE A 98 8.80 -16.78 -1.76
CA ILE A 98 8.38 -15.47 -1.25
C ILE A 98 9.54 -14.85 -0.47
N GLY A 99 10.64 -14.66 -1.19
CA GLY A 99 11.84 -13.96 -0.77
C GLY A 99 11.77 -12.47 -1.15
N PHE A 100 12.89 -11.81 -1.00
CA PHE A 100 13.08 -10.45 -1.48
C PHE A 100 13.28 -10.48 -2.99
N SER A 101 12.24 -10.13 -3.75
CA SER A 101 12.41 -9.82 -5.17
C SER A 101 13.20 -8.51 -5.30
N PRO A 102 14.13 -8.39 -6.27
CA PRO A 102 14.80 -7.11 -6.55
C PRO A 102 13.81 -5.97 -6.78
N VAL A 103 12.68 -6.25 -7.44
CA VAL A 103 11.60 -5.28 -7.68
C VAL A 103 10.95 -4.84 -6.37
N PHE A 104 10.77 -5.78 -5.43
CA PHE A 104 10.24 -5.47 -4.10
C PHE A 104 11.20 -4.56 -3.32
N LEU A 105 12.51 -4.83 -3.36
CA LEU A 105 13.50 -4.00 -2.68
C LEU A 105 13.53 -2.58 -3.24
N ILE A 106 13.56 -2.44 -4.57
CA ILE A 106 13.53 -1.13 -5.23
C ILE A 106 12.24 -0.38 -4.87
N GLY A 107 11.08 -1.04 -5.01
CA GLY A 107 9.79 -0.44 -4.67
C GLY A 107 9.68 -0.06 -3.19
N CYS A 108 10.17 -0.91 -2.29
CA CYS A 108 10.22 -0.65 -0.85
C CYS A 108 11.08 0.58 -0.55
N SER A 109 12.29 0.64 -1.10
CA SER A 109 13.19 1.78 -0.92
C SER A 109 12.55 3.07 -1.44
N VAL A 110 12.01 3.06 -2.65
CA VAL A 110 11.35 4.25 -3.23
C VAL A 110 10.17 4.71 -2.38
N ALA A 111 9.30 3.78 -1.94
CA ALA A 111 8.13 4.11 -1.13
C ALA A 111 8.54 4.66 0.26
N THR A 112 9.52 4.04 0.91
CA THR A 112 9.97 4.47 2.24
C THR A 112 10.73 5.80 2.20
N LEU A 113 11.67 5.97 1.27
CA LEU A 113 12.40 7.24 1.08
C LEU A 113 11.45 8.36 0.66
N GLY A 114 10.58 8.11 -0.33
CA GLY A 114 9.59 9.07 -0.77
C GLY A 114 8.64 9.48 0.35
N GLY A 115 8.16 8.53 1.14
CA GLY A 115 7.32 8.79 2.31
C GLY A 115 8.04 9.59 3.39
N PHE A 116 9.32 9.31 3.65
CA PHE A 116 10.12 10.08 4.59
C PHE A 116 10.33 11.52 4.14
N ILE A 117 10.69 11.73 2.87
CA ILE A 117 10.86 13.07 2.30
C ILE A 117 9.53 13.84 2.38
N HIS A 118 8.43 13.22 1.95
CA HIS A 118 7.10 13.83 1.96
C HIS A 118 6.58 14.11 3.39
N TYR A 119 6.96 13.30 4.37
CA TYR A 119 6.64 13.57 5.78
C TYR A 119 7.39 14.78 6.34
N LYS A 120 8.57 15.10 5.80
CA LYS A 120 9.41 16.22 6.24
C LYS A 120 9.13 17.53 5.50
N CYS A 121 8.52 17.47 4.33
CA CYS A 121 8.09 18.63 3.54
C CYS A 121 6.68 19.08 3.93
#